data_AF-A0A3B9PI27-F1
#
_entry.id   AF-A0A3B9PI27-F1
#
_cell.length_a   1.000
_cell.length_b   1.000
_cell.length_c   1.000
_cell.angle_alpha   90.00
_cell.angle_beta   90.00
_cell.angle_gamma   90.00
#
_symmetry.space_group_name_H-M   'P 1'
#
loop_
_entity.id
_entity.type
_entity.pdbx_description
1 polymer ?
#
loop_
_entity_poly.entity_id
_entity_poly.type
_entity_poly.pdbx_seq_one_letter_code
_entity_poly.pdbx_strand_id
1 'polypeptide(L)'
;MNIASLIVRAFPADFPDVIDALKKIPGVELHGSSAEKGSIVITIEDGAGWSVTDSILAVNLAPKVQGLTVAYEYTDAGLELTEV
;
A
#
# COMPACT_ATOMS: atom_id res chain seq x y z
N MET A 1 -9.95 -7.73 -10.36
CA MET A 1 -8.86 -7.65 -9.37
C MET A 1 -8.24 -6.28 -9.48
N ASN A 2 -7.90 -5.66 -8.35
CA ASN A 2 -7.14 -4.41 -8.31
C ASN A 2 -5.93 -4.58 -7.39
N ILE A 3 -4.77 -4.10 -7.85
CA ILE A 3 -3.51 -4.16 -7.09
C ILE A 3 -2.82 -2.81 -7.19
N ALA A 4 -2.25 -2.32 -6.09
CA ALA A 4 -1.41 -1.14 -6.08
C ALA A 4 -0.11 -1.38 -5.32
N SER A 5 1.01 -0.88 -5.86
CA SER A 5 2.30 -0.84 -5.14
C SER A 5 2.53 0.56 -4.61
N LEU A 6 2.86 0.68 -3.32
CA LEU A 6 3.05 1.97 -2.66
C LEU A 6 4.44 2.08 -2.06
N ILE A 7 4.96 3.31 -2.09
CA ILE A 7 6.07 3.75 -1.26
C ILE A 7 5.50 4.61 -0.13
N VAL A 8 5.55 4.10 1.10
CA VAL A 8 5.12 4.81 2.31
C VAL A 8 6.31 5.56 2.91
N ARG A 9 6.11 6.82 3.28
CA ARG A 9 7.12 7.69 3.88
C ARG A 9 6.89 7.79 5.37
N ALA A 10 7.94 7.58 6.16
CA ALA A 10 7.93 7.75 7.61
C ALA A 10 9.34 8.09 8.10
N PHE A 11 9.45 8.62 9.33
CA PHE A 11 10.77 8.73 9.98
C PHE A 11 11.26 7.33 10.36
N PRO A 12 12.55 7.00 10.19
CA PRO A 12 13.09 5.68 10.54
C PRO A 12 12.84 5.25 11.98
N ALA A 13 12.84 6.21 12.92
CA ALA A 13 12.54 5.95 14.33
C ALA A 13 11.10 5.46 14.57
N ASP A 14 10.18 5.76 13.64
CA ASP A 14 8.76 5.42 13.71
C ASP A 14 8.40 4.15 12.92
N PHE A 15 9.36 3.54 12.21
CA PHE A 15 9.11 2.37 11.38
C PHE A 15 8.43 1.21 12.11
N PRO A 16 8.84 0.82 13.34
CA PRO A 16 8.16 -0.26 14.05
C PRO A 16 6.66 0.00 14.21
N ASP A 17 6.28 1.21 14.65
CA ASP A 17 4.88 1.58 14.87
C ASP A 17 4.10 1.67 13.55
N VAL A 18 4.72 2.23 12.51
CA VAL A 18 4.11 2.34 11.18
C VAL A 18 3.88 0.94 10.60
N ILE A 19 4.89 0.06 10.66
CA ILE A 19 4.78 -1.31 10.14
C ILE A 19 3.69 -2.09 10.87
N ASP A 20 3.59 -1.95 12.20
CA ASP A 20 2.55 -2.61 12.99
C ASP A 20 1.15 -2.06 12.69
N ALA A 21 1.03 -0.78 12.32
CA ALA A 21 -0.22 -0.21 11.83
C ALA A 21 -0.57 -0.72 10.43
N LEU A 22 0.40 -0.73 9.50
CA LEU A 22 0.21 -1.18 8.12
C LEU A 22 -0.24 -2.63 8.04
N LYS A 23 0.32 -3.53 8.86
CA LYS A 23 -0.07 -4.95 8.93
C LYS A 23 -1.53 -5.20 9.34
N LYS A 24 -2.20 -4.19 9.91
CA LYS A 24 -3.61 -4.29 10.33
C LYS A 24 -4.57 -3.82 9.24
N ILE A 25 -4.07 -3.23 8.17
CA ILE A 25 -4.89 -2.72 7.07
C ILE A 25 -5.16 -3.89 6.10
N PRO A 26 -6.44 -4.18 5.78
CA PRO A 26 -6.78 -5.26 4.84
C PRO A 26 -6.09 -5.11 3.48
N GLY A 27 -5.62 -6.23 2.95
CA GLY A 27 -4.96 -6.29 1.63
C GLY A 27 -3.52 -5.79 1.60
N VAL A 28 -2.97 -5.24 2.70
CA VAL A 28 -1.59 -4.75 2.74
C VAL A 28 -0.60 -5.91 2.94
N GLU A 29 0.40 -5.98 2.07
CA GLU A 29 1.59 -6.83 2.24
C GLU A 29 2.86 -5.96 2.24
N LEU A 30 3.80 -6.26 3.15
CA LEU A 30 5.06 -5.52 3.29
C LEU A 30 6.20 -6.25 2.60
N HIS A 31 6.94 -5.53 1.74
CA HIS A 31 8.06 -6.09 0.96
C HIS A 31 9.43 -5.67 1.49
N GLY A 32 9.51 -4.54 2.20
CA GLY A 32 10.75 -4.11 2.83
C GLY A 32 10.72 -2.65 3.27
N SER A 33 11.81 -2.22 3.89
CA SER A 33 11.99 -0.84 4.35
C SER A 33 13.44 -0.39 4.18
N SER A 34 13.64 0.90 3.89
CA SER A 34 14.95 1.54 3.82
C SER A 34 14.99 2.70 4.82
N ALA A 35 15.73 2.52 5.91
CA ALA A 35 15.94 3.57 6.90
C ALA A 35 16.70 4.77 6.32
N GLU A 36 17.71 4.51 5.48
CA GLU A 36 18.46 5.57 4.77
C GLU A 36 17.53 6.44 3.92
N LYS A 37 16.62 5.82 3.18
CA LYS A 37 15.70 6.54 2.30
C LYS A 37 14.45 7.03 3.02
N GLY A 38 14.13 6.56 4.23
CA GLY A 38 12.88 6.89 4.93
C GLY A 38 11.64 6.35 4.23
N SER A 39 11.73 5.13 3.66
CA SER A 39 10.66 4.53 2.86
C SER A 39 10.35 3.09 3.26
N ILE A 40 9.07 2.71 3.21
CA ILE A 40 8.56 1.35 3.36
C ILE A 40 7.83 0.98 2.07
N VAL A 41 8.09 -0.22 1.54
CA VAL A 41 7.48 -0.73 0.31
C VAL A 41 6.37 -1.70 0.68
N ILE A 42 5.17 -1.44 0.15
CA ILE A 42 4.00 -2.31 0.34
C ILE A 42 3.29 -2.56 -0.98
N THR A 43 2.52 -3.64 -1.05
CA THR A 43 1.45 -3.85 -2.02
C THR A 43 0.10 -3.84 -1.32
N ILE A 44 -0.95 -3.51 -2.07
CA ILE A 44 -2.34 -3.56 -1.64
C ILE A 44 -3.11 -4.33 -2.71
N GLU A 45 -3.83 -5.37 -2.30
CA GLU A 45 -4.75 -6.13 -3.15
C GLU A 45 -6.18 -6.05 -2.59
N ASP A 46 -7.17 -5.90 -3.49
CA ASP A 46 -8.58 -5.94 -3.08
C ASP A 46 -9.03 -7.36 -2.69
N GLY A 47 -10.15 -7.45 -1.98
CA GLY A 47 -10.65 -8.74 -1.53
C GLY A 47 -12.07 -8.66 -0.97
N ALA A 48 -12.51 -9.74 -0.34
CA ALA A 48 -13.88 -9.84 0.15
C ALA A 48 -14.14 -8.86 1.31
N GLY A 49 -14.72 -7.70 1.01
CA GLY A 49 -15.11 -6.69 2.00
C GLY A 49 -14.14 -5.52 2.15
N TRP A 50 -13.15 -5.37 1.26
CA TRP A 50 -12.28 -4.19 1.20
C TRP A 50 -11.89 -3.87 -0.25
N SER A 51 -11.63 -2.59 -0.52
CA SER A 51 -11.13 -2.10 -1.81
C SER A 51 -9.70 -1.59 -1.67
N VAL A 52 -8.93 -1.63 -2.77
CA VAL A 52 -7.59 -1.00 -2.82
C VAL A 52 -7.69 0.47 -2.43
N THR A 53 -8.69 1.21 -2.91
CA THR A 53 -8.86 2.64 -2.62
C THR A 53 -9.05 2.91 -1.13
N ASP A 54 -9.89 2.13 -0.44
CA ASP A 54 -10.11 2.27 1.00
C ASP A 54 -8.83 1.96 1.79
N SER A 55 -8.09 0.93 1.37
CA SER A 55 -6.81 0.57 1.99
C SER A 55 -5.72 1.62 1.75
N ILE A 56 -5.64 2.24 0.56
CA ILE A 56 -4.73 3.38 0.31
C ILE A 56 -5.05 4.54 1.26
N LEU A 57 -6.34 4.85 1.44
CA LEU A 57 -6.76 5.89 2.37
C LEU A 57 -6.37 5.54 3.82
N ALA A 58 -6.58 4.29 4.24
CA ALA A 58 -6.18 3.81 5.55
C ALA A 58 -4.65 3.91 5.76
N VAL A 59 -3.85 3.61 4.74
CA VAL A 59 -2.39 3.79 4.78
C VAL A 59 -2.01 5.25 4.95
N ASN A 60 -2.65 6.16 4.21
CA ASN A 60 -2.38 7.59 4.32
C ASN A 60 -2.74 8.17 5.69
N LEU A 61 -3.77 7.62 6.33
CA LEU A 61 -4.25 8.04 7.66
C LEU A 61 -3.56 7.31 8.82
N ALA A 62 -2.71 6.32 8.54
CA ALA A 62 -2.04 5.56 9.58
C ALA A 62 -1.10 6.48 10.41
N PRO A 63 -1.06 6.32 11.75
CA PRO A 63 -0.23 7.17 12.60
C PRO A 63 1.22 7.20 12.14
N LYS A 64 1.83 8.39 12.16
CA LYS A 64 3.25 8.64 11.84
C LYS A 64 3.65 8.43 10.37
N VAL A 65 2.71 8.04 9.49
CA VAL A 65 2.90 8.15 8.04
C VAL A 65 2.97 9.63 7.65
N GLN A 66 4.01 9.98 6.91
CA GLN A 66 4.26 11.34 6.39
C GLN A 66 3.65 11.55 5.00
N GLY A 67 3.37 10.46 4.30
CA GLY A 67 2.77 10.45 2.97
C GLY A 67 3.02 9.13 2.26
N LEU A 68 2.43 8.98 1.08
CA LEU A 68 2.63 7.83 0.22
C LEU A 68 2.74 8.23 -1.25
N THR A 69 3.34 7.36 -2.05
CA THR A 69 3.35 7.45 -3.51
C THR A 69 2.86 6.13 -4.07
N VAL A 70 1.87 6.18 -4.95
CA VAL A 70 1.47 5.02 -5.77
C VAL A 70 2.53 4.86 -6.86
N ALA A 71 3.28 3.76 -6.79
CA ALA A 71 4.35 3.44 -7.73
C ALA A 71 3.83 2.63 -8.93
N TYR A 72 2.76 1.88 -8.73
CA TYR A 72 2.13 1.04 -9.75
C TYR A 72 0.66 0.78 -9.39
N GLU A 73 -0.18 0.63 -10.40
CA GLU A 73 -1.58 0.23 -10.28
C GLU A 73 -1.94 -0.75 -11.39
N TYR A 74 -2.71 -1.78 -11.04
CA TYR A 74 -3.28 -2.76 -11.94
C TYR A 74 -4.79 -2.86 -11.70
N THR A 75 -5.56 -2.99 -12.79
CA THR A 75 -6.99 -3.29 -12.74
C THR A 75 -7.38 -4.23 -13.87
N ASP A 76 -8.23 -5.21 -13.58
CA ASP A 76 -8.88 -6.01 -14.63
C ASP A 76 -9.97 -5.24 -15.39
N ALA A 77 -10.40 -4.09 -14.86
CA ALA A 77 -11.49 -3.32 -15.44
C ALA A 77 -11.09 -2.81 -16.84
N GLY A 78 -11.87 -3.18 -17.86
CA GLY A 78 -11.63 -2.78 -19.24
C GLY A 78 -10.66 -3.67 -20.02
N LEU A 79 -10.21 -4.79 -19.45
CA LEU A 79 -9.37 -5.77 -20.16
C LEU A 79 -10.16 -6.85 -20.93
N GLU A 80 -11.50 -6.84 -20.87
CA GLU A 80 -12.39 -7.87 -21.45
C GLU A 80 -12.39 -8.00 -22.99
N LEU A 81 -11.56 -7.23 -23.72
CA LEU A 81 -11.57 -7.18 -25.18
C LEU A 81 -10.24 -7.52 -25.88
N THR A 82 -9.25 -8.09 -25.17
CA THR A 82 -7.89 -8.27 -25.75
C THR A 82 -7.50 -9.72 -26.05
N GLU A 83 -8.41 -10.68 -25.91
CA GLU A 83 -8.17 -12.05 -26.38
C GLU A 83 -8.65 -12.19 -27.83
N VAL A 84 -7.69 -12.14 -28.77
CA VAL A 84 -7.82 -12.56 -30.19
C VAL A 84 -6.85 -13.67 -30.50
#